data_AF-A0A1H8YBX6-F1
#
_entry.id   AF-A0A1H8YBX6-F1
#
_cell.length_a   1.000
_cell.length_b   1.000
_cell.length_c   1.000
_cell.angle_alpha   90.00
_cell.angle_beta   90.00
_cell.angle_gamma   90.00
#
_symmetry.space_group_name_H-M   'P 1'
#
loop_
_entity.id
_entity.type
_entity.pdbx_description
1 polymer ?
#
loop_
_entity_poly.entity_id
_entity_poly.type
_entity_poly.pdbx_seq_one_letter_code
_entity_poly.pdbx_strand_id
1 'polypeptide(L)'
;MTDLFRLMLAFLASLFKSRAQLEAENLVLRQQVNVLRRRMPKRAALTNIDRLLFVWFYRWFPSTVGAVAIIRPETVIRWHRVGFRAYWRWRSRSRVGRPKISAELRALIRVMSQANLLWGAPRIHGELLKLGFDVAQSTVAKYMVRRRRPVWSRN
;
A
#
# COMPACT_ATOMS: atom_id res chain seq x y z
N MET A 1 5.17 11.33 -23.32
CA MET A 1 5.77 9.97 -23.22
C MET A 1 7.06 9.85 -24.02
N THR A 2 7.16 10.48 -25.19
CA THR A 2 8.36 10.54 -26.05
C THR A 2 9.57 11.24 -25.39
N ASP A 3 9.34 12.29 -24.59
CA ASP A 3 10.42 12.99 -23.88
C ASP A 3 11.11 12.09 -22.84
N LEU A 4 10.34 11.22 -22.19
CA LEU A 4 10.88 10.30 -21.18
C LEU A 4 11.83 9.27 -21.83
N PHE A 5 11.45 8.75 -23.00
CA PHE A 5 12.28 7.83 -23.78
C PHE A 5 13.56 8.51 -24.30
N ARG A 6 13.46 9.76 -24.76
CA ARG A 6 14.63 10.55 -25.17
C ARG A 6 15.59 10.80 -24.02
N LEU A 7 15.07 11.12 -22.83
CA LEU A 7 15.88 11.27 -21.62
C LEU A 7 16.56 9.96 -21.23
N MET A 8 15.88 8.83 -21.36
CA MET A 8 16.45 7.51 -21.08
C MET A 8 17.56 7.13 -22.06
N LEU A 9 17.39 7.42 -23.35
CA LEU A 9 18.41 7.20 -24.37
C LEU A 9 19.61 8.14 -24.22
N ALA A 10 19.37 9.42 -23.93
CA ALA A 10 20.42 10.39 -23.63
C ALA A 10 21.21 9.99 -22.38
N PHE A 11 20.52 9.43 -21.37
CA PHE A 11 21.13 8.86 -20.18
C PHE A 11 22.03 7.66 -20.49
N LEU A 12 21.57 6.71 -21.31
CA LEU A 12 22.38 5.58 -21.79
C LEU A 12 23.61 6.06 -22.56
N ALA A 13 23.47 7.06 -23.43
CA ALA A 13 24.59 7.64 -24.17
C ALA A 13 25.60 8.37 -23.26
N SER A 14 25.14 8.97 -22.16
CA SER A 14 26.00 9.68 -21.20
C SER A 14 26.94 8.76 -20.42
N LEU A 15 26.60 7.47 -20.29
CA LEU A 15 27.46 6.46 -19.66
C LEU A 15 28.74 6.18 -20.47
N PHE A 16 28.75 6.51 -21.75
CA PHE A 16 29.88 6.33 -22.66
C PHE A 16 30.73 7.61 -22.82
N LYS A 17 30.41 8.72 -22.13
CA LYS A 17 31.13 10.00 -22.24
C LYS A 17 32.28 10.12 -21.23
N SER A 18 33.31 10.90 -21.60
CA SER A 18 34.47 11.22 -20.75
C SER A 18 34.08 12.00 -19.48
N ARG A 19 34.72 11.69 -18.34
CA ARG A 19 34.41 12.26 -17.01
C ARG A 19 34.50 13.79 -16.96
N ALA A 20 35.49 14.39 -17.63
CA ALA A 20 35.67 15.84 -17.63
C ALA A 20 34.53 16.59 -18.35
N GLN A 21 33.99 15.99 -19.43
CA GLN A 21 32.87 16.55 -20.17
C GLN A 21 31.57 16.45 -19.35
N LEU A 22 31.39 15.35 -18.62
CA LEU A 22 30.26 15.15 -17.71
C LEU A 22 30.24 16.15 -16.55
N GLU A 23 31.40 16.49 -16.00
CA GLU A 23 31.53 17.48 -14.93
C GLU A 23 31.18 18.89 -15.42
N ALA A 24 31.67 19.30 -16.60
CA ALA A 24 31.33 20.58 -17.22
C ALA A 24 29.84 20.68 -17.56
N GLU A 25 29.26 19.61 -18.12
CA GLU A 25 27.83 19.53 -18.44
C GLU A 25 26.98 19.64 -17.15
N ASN A 26 27.42 19.02 -16.05
CA ASN A 26 26.78 19.15 -14.74
C ASN A 26 26.76 20.58 -14.20
N LEU A 27 27.89 21.29 -14.32
CA LEU A 27 28.01 22.67 -13.83
C LEU A 27 27.07 23.61 -14.59
N VAL A 28 26.98 23.46 -15.91
CA VAL A 28 26.07 24.25 -16.75
C VAL A 28 24.60 23.95 -16.40
N LEU A 29 24.24 22.68 -16.24
CA LEU A 29 22.88 22.28 -15.85
C LEU A 29 22.52 22.79 -14.45
N ARG A 30 23.45 22.75 -13.50
CA ARG A 30 23.30 23.36 -12.16
C ARG A 30 23.02 24.84 -12.24
N GLN A 31 23.74 25.55 -13.10
CA GLN A 31 23.55 26.98 -13.29
C GLN A 31 22.17 27.28 -13.89
N GLN A 32 21.74 26.52 -14.89
CA GLN A 32 20.40 26.66 -15.49
C GLN A 32 19.28 26.41 -14.48
N VAL A 33 19.39 25.35 -13.68
CA VAL A 33 18.40 25.03 -12.62
C VAL A 33 18.37 26.11 -11.56
N ASN A 34 19.52 26.64 -11.14
CA ASN A 34 19.57 27.74 -10.17
C ASN A 34 18.91 29.02 -10.71
N VAL A 35 19.14 29.35 -11.98
CA VAL A 35 18.48 30.50 -12.64
C VAL A 35 16.97 30.28 -12.76
N LEU A 36 16.53 29.07 -13.14
CA LEU A 36 15.12 28.71 -13.21
C LEU A 36 14.43 28.73 -11.85
N ARG A 37 15.08 28.22 -10.79
CA ARG A 37 14.58 28.30 -9.41
C ARG A 37 14.45 29.73 -8.90
N ARG A 38 15.35 30.64 -9.30
CA ARG A 38 15.23 32.07 -8.98
C ARG A 38 14.00 32.70 -9.65
N ARG A 39 13.59 32.21 -10.83
CA ARG A 39 12.40 32.69 -11.54
C ARG A 39 11.09 32.01 -11.12
N MET A 40 11.13 30.81 -10.51
CA MET A 40 9.94 30.07 -10.10
C MET A 40 9.92 29.80 -8.58
N PRO A 41 9.22 30.62 -7.78
CA PRO A 41 9.16 30.45 -6.32
C PRO A 41 8.26 29.29 -5.84
N LYS A 42 7.48 28.65 -6.73
CA LYS A 42 6.58 27.53 -6.37
C LYS A 42 7.28 26.18 -6.51
N ARG A 43 7.23 25.37 -5.43
CA ARG A 43 7.75 23.99 -5.38
C ARG A 43 7.06 23.15 -6.46
N ALA A 44 7.85 22.55 -7.36
CA ALA A 44 7.37 21.61 -8.36
C ALA A 44 6.69 20.42 -7.68
N ALA A 45 5.41 20.21 -7.99
CA ALA A 45 4.63 19.08 -7.49
C ALA A 45 5.07 17.80 -8.21
N LEU A 46 6.12 17.15 -7.71
CA LEU A 46 6.58 15.87 -8.25
C LEU A 46 5.56 14.77 -7.97
N THR A 47 5.13 14.09 -9.03
CA THR A 47 4.14 13.02 -9.05
C THR A 47 4.70 11.78 -8.35
N ASN A 48 3.84 10.89 -7.83
CA ASN A 48 4.28 9.67 -7.15
C ASN A 48 5.14 8.75 -8.04
N ILE A 49 4.92 8.77 -9.36
CA ILE A 49 5.71 8.02 -10.36
C ILE A 49 7.14 8.58 -10.42
N ASP A 50 7.28 9.91 -10.49
CA ASP A 50 8.58 10.58 -10.51
C ASP A 50 9.40 10.20 -9.27
N ARG A 51 8.76 10.16 -8.09
CA ARG A 51 9.40 9.75 -6.83
C ARG A 51 9.92 8.32 -6.86
N LEU A 52 9.15 7.39 -7.42
CA LEU A 52 9.55 5.99 -7.55
C LEU A 52 10.72 5.83 -8.51
N LEU A 53 10.70 6.55 -9.64
CA LEU A 53 11.81 6.56 -10.60
C LEU A 53 13.09 7.08 -9.95
N PHE A 54 13.04 8.21 -9.23
CA PHE A 54 14.21 8.74 -8.53
C PHE A 54 14.77 7.79 -7.47
N VAL A 55 13.90 7.10 -6.73
CA VAL A 55 14.33 6.07 -5.76
C VAL A 55 14.97 4.87 -6.45
N TRP A 56 14.45 4.46 -7.62
CA TRP A 56 15.04 3.40 -8.45
C TRP A 56 16.42 3.79 -8.99
N PHE A 57 16.55 5.00 -9.56
CA PHE A 57 17.81 5.55 -10.03
C PHE A 57 18.86 5.64 -8.92
N TYR A 58 18.47 6.09 -7.73
CA TYR A 58 19.36 6.12 -6.56
C TYR A 58 19.91 4.74 -6.19
N ARG A 59 19.09 3.68 -6.30
CA ARG A 59 19.49 2.33 -5.93
C ARG A 59 20.48 1.69 -6.91
N TRP A 60 20.43 2.09 -8.19
CA TRP A 60 21.34 1.59 -9.23
C TRP A 60 22.64 2.39 -9.31
N PHE A 61 22.62 3.70 -9.02
CA PHE A 61 23.77 4.57 -9.20
C PHE A 61 23.99 5.52 -7.99
N PRO A 62 24.42 5.01 -6.83
CA PRO A 62 24.62 5.83 -5.62
C PRO A 62 25.69 6.93 -5.79
N SER A 63 26.62 6.76 -6.73
CA SER A 63 27.69 7.72 -7.06
C SER A 63 27.24 8.89 -7.92
N THR A 64 26.07 8.80 -8.59
CA THR A 64 25.53 9.90 -9.43
C THR A 64 24.70 10.91 -8.65
N VAL A 65 24.53 10.71 -7.34
CA VAL A 65 23.77 11.60 -6.44
C VAL A 65 24.42 12.98 -6.32
N GLY A 66 25.73 13.07 -6.54
CA GLY A 66 26.44 14.33 -6.70
C GLY A 66 26.02 15.14 -7.93
N ALA A 67 25.39 14.53 -8.95
CA ALA A 67 24.97 15.21 -10.17
C ALA A 67 23.51 15.70 -10.16
N VAL A 68 22.67 15.20 -9.25
CA VAL A 68 21.24 15.55 -9.22
C VAL A 68 21.02 16.87 -8.47
N ALA A 69 21.29 17.99 -9.15
CA ALA A 69 21.10 19.36 -8.64
C ALA A 69 19.62 19.70 -8.30
N ILE A 70 18.68 18.94 -8.85
CA ILE A 70 17.26 19.25 -8.83
C ILE A 70 16.59 18.75 -7.53
N ILE A 71 17.10 17.69 -6.91
CA ILE A 71 16.47 17.07 -5.73
C ILE A 71 17.52 16.88 -4.65
N ARG A 72 17.31 17.59 -3.55
CA ARG A 72 18.12 17.50 -2.33
C ARG A 72 18.20 16.01 -1.90
N PRO A 73 19.40 15.41 -1.73
CA PRO A 73 19.56 13.96 -1.50
C PRO A 73 18.77 13.45 -0.29
N GLU A 74 18.58 14.30 0.72
CA GLU A 74 17.76 14.06 1.91
C GLU A 74 16.30 13.74 1.56
N THR A 75 15.78 14.28 0.45
CA THR A 75 14.40 14.04 -0.02
C THR A 75 14.25 12.64 -0.59
N VAL A 76 15.26 12.16 -1.33
CA VAL A 76 15.27 10.82 -1.91
C VAL A 76 15.36 9.77 -0.82
N ILE A 77 16.23 9.98 0.18
CA ILE A 77 16.34 9.11 1.36
C ILE A 77 15.00 9.05 2.10
N ARG A 78 14.31 10.20 2.26
CA ARG A 78 12.99 10.24 2.89
C ARG A 78 11.94 9.44 2.12
N TRP A 79 11.91 9.53 0.79
CA TRP A 79 11.01 8.72 -0.04
C TRP A 79 11.32 7.25 0.03
N HIS A 80 12.61 6.88 0.01
CA HIS A 80 13.04 5.49 0.18
C HIS A 80 12.57 4.92 1.53
N ARG A 81 12.74 5.67 2.63
CA ARG A 81 12.25 5.26 3.96
C ARG A 81 10.73 5.12 4.01
N VAL A 82 9.98 6.02 3.36
CA VAL A 82 8.51 5.93 3.28
C VAL A 82 8.08 4.70 2.47
N GLY A 83 8.69 4.49 1.30
CA GLY A 83 8.42 3.34 0.44
C GLY A 83 8.77 2.02 1.12
N PHE A 84 9.92 1.95 1.80
CA PHE A 84 10.34 0.78 2.56
C PHE A 84 9.38 0.45 3.69
N ARG A 85 8.93 1.46 4.47
CA ARG A 85 7.91 1.24 5.50
C ARG A 85 6.58 0.76 4.92
N ALA A 86 6.15 1.31 3.79
CA ALA A 86 4.91 0.88 3.14
C ALA A 86 5.01 -0.56 2.62
N TYR A 87 6.15 -0.90 2.00
CA TYR A 87 6.45 -2.26 1.55
C TYR A 87 6.42 -3.25 2.72
N TRP A 88 7.12 -2.95 3.80
CA TRP A 88 7.13 -3.82 4.97
C TRP A 88 5.78 -3.92 5.64
N ARG A 89 5.00 -2.83 5.71
CA ARG A 89 3.62 -2.85 6.21
C ARG A 89 2.71 -3.73 5.35
N TRP A 90 2.90 -3.74 4.03
CA TRP A 90 2.16 -4.63 3.14
C TRP A 90 2.63 -6.09 3.28
N ARG A 91 3.95 -6.31 3.37
CA ARG A 91 4.54 -7.65 3.47
C ARG A 91 4.30 -8.32 4.83
N SER A 92 4.28 -7.53 5.90
CA SER A 92 4.02 -7.97 7.29
C SER A 92 2.54 -7.98 7.65
N ARG A 93 1.66 -7.53 6.74
CA ARG A 93 0.23 -7.78 6.92
C ARG A 93 0.02 -9.29 6.91
N SER A 94 -0.21 -9.85 8.09
CA SER A 94 -0.65 -11.23 8.24
C SER A 94 -1.82 -11.44 7.30
N ARG A 95 -1.69 -12.41 6.40
CA ARG A 95 -2.85 -12.93 5.68
C ARG A 95 -3.86 -13.32 6.74
N VAL A 96 -5.07 -12.78 6.59
CA VAL A 96 -6.29 -12.99 7.38
C VAL A 96 -6.18 -14.22 8.30
N GLY A 97 -6.39 -14.03 9.61
CA GLY A 97 -6.31 -15.09 10.63
C GLY A 97 -7.28 -16.26 10.39
N ARG A 98 -7.52 -17.10 11.43
CA ARG A 98 -8.28 -18.37 11.36
C ARG A 98 -9.29 -18.43 10.19
N PRO A 99 -9.18 -19.43 9.28
CA PRO A 99 -10.03 -19.53 8.11
C PRO A 99 -11.48 -19.34 8.51
N LYS A 100 -12.13 -18.36 7.89
CA LYS A 100 -13.52 -18.06 8.17
C LYS A 100 -14.35 -19.27 7.74
N ILE A 101 -15.33 -19.65 8.55
CA ILE A 101 -16.39 -20.58 8.15
C ILE A 101 -16.91 -20.19 6.76
N SER A 102 -17.22 -21.20 5.94
CA SER A 102 -17.73 -21.03 4.58
C SER A 102 -18.89 -20.02 4.55
N ALA A 103 -18.95 -19.22 3.48
CA ALA A 103 -19.97 -18.19 3.34
C ALA A 103 -21.38 -18.79 3.39
N GLU A 104 -21.53 -20.00 2.84
CA GLU A 104 -22.76 -20.80 2.84
C GLU A 104 -23.21 -21.16 4.25
N LEU A 105 -22.34 -21.74 5.08
CA LEU A 105 -22.68 -22.11 6.45
C LEU A 105 -23.02 -20.88 7.30
N ARG A 106 -22.36 -19.74 7.06
CA ARG A 106 -22.74 -18.46 7.69
C ARG A 106 -24.12 -18.00 7.25
N ALA A 107 -24.45 -18.12 5.97
CA ALA A 107 -25.76 -17.76 5.44
C ALA A 107 -26.84 -18.66 6.04
N LEU A 108 -26.59 -19.98 6.12
CA LEU A 108 -27.48 -20.95 6.74
C LEU A 108 -27.78 -20.60 8.20
N ILE A 109 -26.75 -20.33 9.01
CA ILE A 109 -26.93 -19.90 10.41
C ILE A 109 -27.83 -18.67 10.51
N ARG A 110 -27.66 -17.70 9.61
CA ARG A 110 -28.48 -16.47 9.59
C ARG A 110 -29.92 -16.76 9.21
N VAL A 111 -30.15 -17.56 8.18
CA VAL A 111 -31.51 -17.95 7.73
C VAL A 111 -32.24 -18.69 8.85
N MET A 112 -31.61 -19.70 9.46
CA MET A 112 -32.21 -20.44 10.58
C MET A 112 -32.50 -19.54 11.79
N SER A 113 -31.57 -18.63 12.11
CA SER A 113 -31.73 -17.67 13.20
C SER A 113 -32.82 -16.62 12.95
N GLN A 114 -33.09 -16.25 11.70
CA GLN A 114 -34.14 -15.31 11.33
C GLN A 114 -35.50 -15.97 11.28
N ALA A 115 -35.59 -17.17 10.70
CA ALA A 115 -36.82 -17.94 10.61
C ALA A 115 -37.31 -18.39 12.00
N ASN A 116 -36.39 -18.68 12.91
CA ASN A 116 -36.71 -19.18 14.25
C ASN A 116 -36.16 -18.27 15.34
N LEU A 117 -36.77 -17.09 15.48
CA LEU A 117 -36.30 -16.06 16.41
C LEU A 117 -36.19 -16.55 17.85
N LEU A 118 -37.01 -17.52 18.28
CA LEU A 118 -37.00 -18.08 19.65
C LEU A 118 -35.82 -19.03 19.90
N TRP A 119 -35.18 -19.57 18.87
CA TRP A 119 -34.11 -20.55 19.04
C TRP A 119 -32.81 -19.91 19.53
N GLY A 120 -32.16 -20.58 20.48
CA GLY A 120 -30.84 -20.21 20.98
C GLY A 120 -29.71 -20.91 20.22
N ALA A 121 -28.47 -20.48 20.45
CA ALA A 121 -27.27 -21.07 19.85
C ALA A 121 -27.15 -22.60 20.06
N PRO A 122 -27.47 -23.20 21.23
CA PRO A 122 -27.43 -24.65 21.40
C PRO A 122 -28.37 -25.40 20.46
N ARG A 123 -29.57 -24.86 20.21
CA ARG A 123 -30.59 -25.52 19.38
C ARG A 123 -30.19 -25.50 17.91
N ILE A 124 -29.76 -24.35 17.40
CA ILE A 124 -29.27 -24.23 16.01
C ILE A 124 -28.02 -25.07 15.80
N HIS A 125 -27.11 -25.12 16.78
CA HIS A 125 -25.94 -25.98 16.72
C HIS A 125 -26.31 -27.47 16.60
N GLY A 126 -27.26 -27.95 17.38
CA GLY A 126 -27.75 -29.33 17.28
C GLY A 126 -28.34 -29.66 15.90
N GLU A 127 -29.08 -28.74 15.29
CA GLU A 127 -29.59 -28.93 13.92
C GLU A 127 -28.47 -28.95 12.87
N LEU A 128 -27.45 -28.09 13.03
CA LEU A 128 -26.28 -28.10 12.14
C LEU A 128 -25.47 -29.40 12.26
N LEU A 129 -25.36 -29.97 13.46
CA LEU A 129 -24.73 -31.28 13.66
C LEU A 129 -25.51 -32.39 12.94
N LYS A 130 -26.85 -32.37 12.99
CA LYS A 130 -27.69 -33.33 12.24
C LYS A 130 -27.52 -33.21 10.73
N LEU A 131 -27.25 -32.01 10.23
CA LEU A 131 -26.95 -31.75 8.81
C LEU A 131 -25.50 -32.09 8.42
N GLY A 132 -24.68 -32.61 9.35
CA GLY A 132 -23.31 -33.03 9.10
C GLY A 132 -22.26 -31.92 9.21
N PHE A 133 -22.62 -30.74 9.74
CA PHE A 133 -21.67 -29.64 9.94
C PHE A 133 -21.01 -29.69 11.33
N ASP A 134 -19.69 -29.88 11.36
CA ASP A 134 -18.91 -29.76 12.60
C ASP A 134 -18.54 -28.28 12.88
N VAL A 135 -19.27 -27.65 13.80
CA VAL A 135 -19.12 -26.22 14.13
C VAL A 135 -19.29 -26.00 15.63
N ALA A 136 -18.35 -25.29 16.26
CA ALA A 136 -18.51 -24.92 17.67
C ALA A 136 -19.72 -24.00 17.91
N GLN A 137 -20.48 -24.25 18.97
CA GLN A 137 -21.64 -23.43 19.38
C GLN A 137 -21.33 -21.94 19.51
N SER A 138 -20.13 -21.58 19.98
CA SER A 138 -19.66 -20.18 20.07
C SER A 138 -19.59 -19.50 18.70
N THR A 139 -19.33 -20.27 17.64
CA THR A 139 -19.30 -19.74 16.28
C THR A 139 -20.70 -19.55 15.71
N VAL A 140 -21.64 -20.43 16.05
CA VAL A 140 -23.07 -20.23 15.75
C VAL A 140 -23.55 -18.94 16.42
N ALA A 141 -23.30 -18.77 17.72
CA ALA A 141 -23.66 -17.55 18.46
C ALA A 141 -23.08 -16.27 17.85
N LYS A 142 -21.84 -16.32 17.33
CA LYS A 142 -21.18 -15.19 16.64
C LYS A 142 -21.93 -14.74 15.38
N TYR A 143 -22.55 -15.66 14.65
CA TYR A 143 -23.20 -15.39 13.37
C TYR A 143 -24.73 -15.34 13.43
N MET A 144 -25.34 -15.70 14.56
CA MET A 144 -26.76 -15.50 14.83
C MET A 144 -27.15 -14.01 14.75
N VAL A 145 -28.41 -13.76 14.37
CA VAL A 145 -28.94 -12.41 14.38
C VAL A 145 -29.11 -11.96 15.83
N ARG A 146 -28.53 -10.80 16.16
CA ARG A 146 -28.67 -10.21 17.50
C ARG A 146 -30.12 -9.80 17.70
N ARG A 147 -30.76 -10.34 18.74
CA ARG A 147 -32.02 -9.80 19.24
C ARG A 147 -31.75 -8.40 19.79
N ARG A 148 -32.53 -7.40 19.36
CA ARG A 148 -32.58 -6.12 20.05
C ARG A 148 -33.23 -6.39 21.41
N ARG A 149 -32.45 -6.35 22.50
CA ARG A 149 -33.04 -6.30 23.84
C ARG A 149 -33.71 -4.93 24.00
N PRO A 150 -34.95 -4.84 24.50
CA PRO A 150 -35.53 -3.55 24.86
C PRO A 150 -34.63 -2.88 25.91
N VAL A 151 -34.39 -1.58 25.75
CA VAL A 151 -33.38 -0.81 26.48
C VAL A 151 -33.65 -0.77 28.00
N TRP A 152 -34.87 -1.07 28.43
CA TRP A 152 -35.33 -0.96 29.81
C TRP A 152 -34.94 -2.11 30.75
N SER A 153 -34.32 -3.21 30.27
CA SER A 153 -33.94 -4.36 31.12
C SER A 153 -32.46 -4.39 31.52
N ARG A 154 -31.75 -3.25 31.49
CA ARG A 154 -30.39 -3.11 32.05
C ARG A 154 -30.47 -2.30 33.34
N ASN A 155 -30.91 -2.92 34.42
CA ASN A 155 -30.61 -2.52 35.79
C ASN A 155 -30.22 -3.78 36.55
#